data_AF-A0A8X6R002-F1
#
_entry.id   AF-A0A8X6R002-F1
#
_cell.length_a   1.000
_cell.length_b   1.000
_cell.length_c   1.000
_cell.angle_alpha   90.00
_cell.angle_beta   90.00
_cell.angle_gamma   90.00
#
_symmetry.space_group_name_H-M   'P 1'
#
loop_
_entity.id
_entity.type
_entity.pdbx_description
1 polymer ?
#
loop_
_entity_poly.entity_id
_entity_poly.type
_entity_poly.pdbx_seq_one_letter_code
_entity_poly.pdbx_strand_id
1 'polypeptide(L)'
;MLICVVILWRSSVTYASENLEIQKAFDSVVKHIKADKKYKDLDVIERKSDKFNIKIAQNSGKSFDIYSTLKKAKDSFESGDNETAISLLNQIITKFPYHKNALIGLGNIYYANKEYKKAVEIYTRLLKEYPSNPYILKNFLTIISQYDPDLALSEMLKLHDIHKNYAPLLANLGLIYMKKEDYVKGKEYMTTAISLDENNIFYTYNLAVILDKLSDFKNATIFYLKLLNMATTLKDVSEKIPLYKVTARLKFIKLHSTHPKIS
;
A
#
# COMPACT_ATOMS: atom_id res chain seq x y z
N MET A 1 -11.74 -26.28 27.37
CA MET A 1 -13.13 -26.16 26.91
C MET A 1 -13.18 -25.06 25.85
N LEU A 2 -13.57 -25.37 24.61
CA LEU A 2 -13.68 -24.35 23.56
C LEU A 2 -14.91 -23.46 23.82
N ILE A 3 -14.84 -22.20 23.40
CA ILE A 3 -16.00 -21.33 23.24
C ILE A 3 -15.86 -20.68 21.85
N CYS A 4 -16.80 -21.00 20.95
CA CYS A 4 -16.87 -20.41 19.62
C CYS A 4 -17.76 -19.16 19.64
N VAL A 5 -17.45 -18.17 18.79
CA VAL A 5 -18.29 -16.99 18.51
C VAL A 5 -18.24 -16.74 16.99
N VAL A 6 -19.39 -16.45 16.36
CA VAL A 6 -19.60 -16.49 14.90
C VAL A 6 -20.33 -15.23 14.41
N ILE A 7 -19.91 -14.64 13.28
CA ILE A 7 -20.52 -13.44 12.66
C ILE A 7 -20.34 -13.50 11.09
N LEU A 8 -21.41 -13.23 10.28
CA LEU A 8 -21.58 -13.41 8.80
C LEU A 8 -20.72 -12.55 7.79
N TRP A 9 -21.10 -11.55 6.93
CA TRP A 9 -22.34 -11.06 6.27
C TRP A 9 -22.11 -10.54 4.81
N ARG A 10 -21.30 -9.47 4.63
CA ARG A 10 -21.15 -8.51 3.49
C ARG A 10 -22.32 -8.27 2.50
N SER A 11 -22.69 -7.00 2.46
CA SER A 11 -22.96 -6.15 1.27
C SER A 11 -24.11 -6.52 0.32
N SER A 12 -25.28 -5.96 0.63
CA SER A 12 -26.04 -5.12 -0.30
C SER A 12 -26.43 -3.82 0.40
N VAL A 13 -26.74 -2.75 -0.34
CA VAL A 13 -27.34 -1.53 0.24
C VAL A 13 -28.85 -1.74 0.33
N THR A 14 -29.30 -2.33 1.43
CA THR A 14 -30.73 -2.59 1.74
C THR A 14 -30.86 -2.97 3.22
N TYR A 15 -32.05 -2.75 3.80
CA TYR A 15 -32.44 -3.08 5.20
C TYR A 15 -31.68 -2.37 6.34
N ALA A 16 -32.28 -1.29 6.84
CA ALA A 16 -31.80 -0.57 8.03
C ALA A 16 -32.29 -1.18 9.37
N SER A 17 -33.38 -1.95 9.36
CA SER A 17 -34.01 -2.51 10.57
C SER A 17 -33.21 -3.64 11.21
N GLU A 18 -32.72 -4.59 10.42
CA GLU A 18 -31.99 -5.78 10.91
C GLU A 18 -30.68 -5.41 11.63
N ASN A 19 -30.02 -4.33 11.18
CA ASN A 19 -28.81 -3.81 11.81
C ASN A 19 -29.01 -3.43 13.28
N LEU A 20 -30.19 -2.93 13.66
CA LEU A 20 -30.46 -2.49 15.03
C LEU A 20 -30.59 -3.66 16.01
N GLU A 21 -31.23 -4.76 15.61
CA GLU A 21 -31.33 -5.98 16.45
C GLU A 21 -29.97 -6.68 16.58
N ILE A 22 -29.20 -6.76 15.48
CA ILE A 22 -27.83 -7.30 15.49
C ILE A 22 -26.94 -6.49 16.43
N GLN A 23 -27.04 -5.16 16.42
CA GLN A 23 -26.25 -4.29 17.30
C GLN A 23 -26.65 -4.43 18.77
N LYS A 24 -27.96 -4.47 19.10
CA LYS A 24 -28.45 -4.77 20.46
C LYS A 24 -27.92 -6.10 20.99
N ALA A 25 -27.94 -7.15 20.17
CA ALA A 25 -27.44 -8.48 20.54
C ALA A 25 -25.93 -8.45 20.82
N PHE A 26 -25.15 -7.76 19.99
CA PHE A 26 -23.71 -7.60 20.17
C PHE A 26 -23.36 -6.83 21.46
N ASP A 27 -24.01 -5.68 21.70
CA ASP A 27 -23.78 -4.86 22.89
C ASP A 27 -24.16 -5.61 24.18
N SER A 28 -25.22 -6.43 24.15
CA SER A 28 -25.61 -7.31 25.26
C SER A 28 -24.51 -8.32 25.60
N VAL A 29 -23.95 -9.01 24.59
CA VAL A 29 -22.86 -9.98 24.77
C VAL A 29 -21.60 -9.30 25.31
N VAL A 30 -21.21 -8.14 24.76
CA VAL A 30 -20.04 -7.36 25.23
C VAL A 30 -20.24 -6.89 26.68
N LYS A 31 -21.45 -6.46 27.05
CA LYS A 31 -21.79 -6.08 28.42
C LYS A 31 -21.71 -7.26 29.40
N HIS A 32 -22.15 -8.45 28.98
CA HIS A 32 -22.10 -9.67 29.81
C HIS A 32 -20.65 -10.14 30.04
N ILE A 33 -19.83 -10.17 28.98
CA ILE A 33 -18.40 -10.54 29.08
C ILE A 33 -17.63 -9.59 30.00
N LYS A 34 -17.92 -8.28 29.95
CA LYS A 34 -17.29 -7.28 30.83
C LYS A 34 -17.74 -7.34 32.30
N ALA A 35 -18.88 -7.99 32.59
CA ALA A 35 -19.43 -8.08 33.94
C ALA A 35 -18.93 -9.32 34.73
N ASP A 36 -18.61 -10.41 34.04
CA ASP A 36 -18.06 -11.61 34.68
C ASP A 36 -16.56 -11.42 35.00
N LYS A 37 -16.24 -11.53 36.30
CA LYS A 37 -14.86 -11.42 36.84
C LYS A 37 -13.88 -12.43 36.22
N LYS A 38 -14.38 -13.52 35.62
CA LYS A 38 -13.57 -14.55 34.94
C LYS A 38 -12.89 -14.07 33.66
N TYR A 39 -13.38 -13.01 33.03
CA TYR A 39 -12.89 -12.52 31.72
C TYR A 39 -12.22 -11.13 31.81
N LYS A 40 -11.89 -10.69 33.03
CA LYS A 40 -11.43 -9.33 33.34
C LYS A 40 -10.15 -8.91 32.60
N ASP A 41 -9.31 -9.87 32.24
CA ASP A 41 -7.97 -9.65 31.66
C ASP A 41 -7.91 -9.92 30.15
N LEU A 42 -9.06 -10.00 29.46
CA LEU A 42 -9.13 -10.24 28.01
C LEU A 42 -9.15 -8.93 27.21
N ASP A 43 -8.06 -8.63 26.49
CA ASP A 43 -7.99 -7.52 25.55
C ASP A 43 -8.73 -7.84 24.22
N VAL A 44 -9.74 -7.02 23.88
CA VAL A 44 -10.77 -7.35 22.88
C VAL A 44 -10.42 -6.77 21.49
N ILE A 45 -9.41 -7.30 20.80
CA ILE A 45 -8.87 -6.74 19.53
C ILE A 45 -9.48 -7.40 18.26
N GLU A 46 -9.90 -6.63 17.25
CA GLU A 46 -10.62 -7.07 16.02
C GLU A 46 -9.75 -7.65 14.88
N ARG A 47 -10.34 -8.49 13.99
CA ARG A 47 -10.20 -8.34 12.51
C ARG A 47 -11.08 -9.21 11.60
N LYS A 48 -11.02 -8.87 10.31
CA LYS A 48 -11.84 -9.27 9.14
C LYS A 48 -11.57 -10.69 8.61
N SER A 49 -12.63 -11.28 8.06
CA SER A 49 -12.63 -12.22 6.93
C SER A 49 -13.45 -11.62 5.78
N ASP A 50 -13.59 -12.34 4.66
CA ASP A 50 -14.17 -11.82 3.41
C ASP A 50 -15.60 -11.27 3.52
N LYS A 51 -16.38 -11.64 4.55
CA LYS A 51 -17.73 -11.10 4.76
C LYS A 51 -18.01 -10.44 6.13
N PHE A 52 -17.33 -10.80 7.22
CA PHE A 52 -17.28 -10.03 8.49
C PHE A 52 -16.03 -10.38 9.31
N ASN A 53 -15.82 -9.63 10.39
CA ASN A 53 -14.81 -9.86 11.42
C ASN A 53 -15.22 -11.02 12.34
N ILE A 54 -14.28 -11.93 12.67
CA ILE A 54 -14.44 -12.91 13.77
C ILE A 54 -13.24 -12.78 14.71
N LYS A 55 -13.49 -12.86 16.01
CA LYS A 55 -12.52 -12.62 17.09
C LYS A 55 -12.54 -13.79 18.06
N ILE A 56 -11.42 -14.49 18.20
CA ILE A 56 -11.25 -15.65 19.10
C ILE A 56 -10.07 -15.37 20.03
N ALA A 57 -10.29 -15.51 21.34
CA ALA A 57 -9.23 -15.40 22.34
C ALA A 57 -8.53 -16.75 22.55
N GLN A 58 -7.20 -16.78 22.47
CA GLN A 58 -6.40 -17.96 22.76
C GLN A 58 -5.61 -17.75 24.05
N ASN A 59 -6.00 -18.43 25.13
CA ASN A 59 -5.26 -18.43 26.39
C ASN A 59 -4.34 -19.65 26.45
N SER A 60 -3.03 -19.42 26.35
CA SER A 60 -1.97 -20.36 26.71
C SER A 60 -1.14 -19.71 27.82
N GLY A 61 -0.97 -20.40 28.97
CA GLY A 61 -0.45 -19.80 30.20
C GLY A 61 0.91 -19.10 30.05
N LYS A 62 1.08 -18.02 30.84
CA LYS A 62 2.04 -16.91 30.66
C LYS A 62 1.74 -16.09 29.40
N SER A 63 1.31 -14.85 29.60
CA SER A 63 1.03 -13.91 28.51
C SER A 63 2.29 -13.68 27.66
N PHE A 64 2.18 -14.01 26.37
CA PHE A 64 3.23 -13.71 25.41
C PHE A 64 3.18 -12.21 25.09
N ASP A 65 4.02 -11.43 25.75
CA ASP A 65 4.09 -9.98 25.58
C ASP A 65 4.69 -9.63 24.20
N ILE A 66 3.79 -9.33 23.26
CA ILE A 66 4.13 -8.91 21.90
C ILE A 66 4.93 -7.60 21.92
N TYR A 67 4.65 -6.68 22.84
CA TYR A 67 5.30 -5.36 22.90
C TYR A 67 6.75 -5.48 23.39
N SER A 68 6.99 -6.19 24.49
CA SER A 68 8.34 -6.50 24.97
C SER A 68 9.13 -7.34 23.97
N THR A 69 8.48 -8.29 23.29
CA THR A 69 9.14 -9.11 22.24
C THR A 69 9.51 -8.27 21.00
N LEU A 70 8.63 -7.38 20.55
CA LEU A 70 8.93 -6.42 19.48
C LEU A 70 10.05 -5.46 19.86
N LYS A 71 10.03 -4.94 21.09
CA LYS A 71 11.08 -4.05 21.57
C LYS A 71 12.43 -4.76 21.55
N LYS A 72 12.53 -5.95 22.16
CA LYS A 72 13.76 -6.76 22.14
C LYS A 72 14.22 -7.08 20.71
N ALA A 73 13.31 -7.41 19.79
CA ALA A 73 13.67 -7.65 18.40
C ALA A 73 14.24 -6.41 17.70
N LYS A 74 13.67 -5.23 17.97
CA LYS A 74 14.21 -3.95 17.48
C LYS A 74 15.57 -3.65 18.10
N ASP A 75 15.68 -3.77 19.43
CA ASP A 75 16.91 -3.49 20.17
C ASP A 75 18.06 -4.41 19.68
N SER A 76 17.79 -5.72 19.45
CA SER A 76 18.74 -6.67 18.84
C SER A 76 19.14 -6.28 17.41
N PHE A 77 18.19 -5.88 16.56
CA PHE A 77 18.49 -5.44 15.19
C PHE A 77 19.34 -4.16 15.18
N GLU A 78 19.08 -3.22 16.08
CA GLU A 78 19.87 -2.00 16.22
C GLU A 78 21.28 -2.26 16.79
N SER A 79 21.50 -3.38 17.51
CA SER A 79 22.83 -3.88 17.85
C SER A 79 23.47 -4.79 16.79
N GLY A 80 22.82 -5.02 15.65
CA GLY A 80 23.30 -5.88 14.56
C GLY A 80 23.11 -7.39 14.78
N ASP A 81 22.43 -7.80 15.85
CA ASP A 81 22.05 -9.20 16.11
C ASP A 81 20.77 -9.53 15.33
N ASN A 82 20.97 -9.76 14.03
CA ASN A 82 19.90 -10.03 13.09
C ASN A 82 19.28 -11.43 13.33
N GLU A 83 20.02 -12.38 13.90
CA GLU A 83 19.53 -13.74 14.20
C GLU A 83 18.53 -13.74 15.37
N THR A 84 18.90 -13.10 16.50
CA THR A 84 17.97 -12.93 17.63
C THR A 84 16.76 -12.08 17.23
N ALA A 85 16.97 -11.02 16.46
CA ALA A 85 15.87 -10.20 15.96
C ALA A 85 14.87 -11.01 15.10
N ILE A 86 15.35 -11.78 14.12
CA ILE A 86 14.52 -12.68 13.29
C ILE A 86 13.83 -13.73 14.17
N SER A 87 14.53 -14.33 15.13
CA SER A 87 13.97 -15.33 16.05
C SER A 87 12.79 -14.78 16.87
N LEU A 88 12.96 -13.61 17.50
CA LEU A 88 11.92 -12.95 18.28
C LEU A 88 10.71 -12.54 17.43
N LEU A 89 10.94 -12.05 16.20
CA LEU A 89 9.86 -11.73 15.26
C LEU A 89 9.11 -12.98 14.81
N ASN A 90 9.82 -14.08 14.55
CA ASN A 90 9.21 -15.37 14.20
C ASN A 90 8.39 -15.97 15.35
N GLN A 91 8.76 -15.75 16.62
CA GLN A 91 7.91 -16.13 17.76
C GLN A 91 6.56 -15.39 17.74
N ILE A 92 6.56 -14.09 17.39
CA ILE A 92 5.34 -13.31 17.22
C ILE A 92 4.54 -13.83 16.01
N ILE A 93 5.19 -14.00 14.85
CA ILE A 93 4.53 -14.41 13.60
C ILE A 93 3.97 -15.84 13.70
N THR A 94 4.60 -16.75 14.44
CA THR A 94 4.09 -18.12 14.67
C THR A 94 2.76 -18.10 15.43
N LYS A 95 2.60 -17.18 16.39
CA LYS A 95 1.35 -17.01 17.17
C LYS A 95 0.34 -16.11 16.46
N PHE A 96 0.81 -15.10 15.74
CA PHE A 96 0.01 -14.05 15.12
C PHE A 96 0.49 -13.81 13.67
N PRO A 97 0.15 -14.69 12.71
CA PRO A 97 0.76 -14.69 11.38
C PRO A 97 0.68 -13.36 10.63
N TYR A 98 -0.37 -12.57 10.85
CA TYR A 98 -0.63 -11.30 10.17
C TYR A 98 -0.25 -10.07 11.03
N HIS A 99 0.62 -10.23 12.04
CA HIS A 99 1.00 -9.15 12.94
C HIS A 99 1.87 -8.09 12.22
N LYS A 100 1.21 -7.03 11.73
CA LYS A 100 1.79 -5.97 10.88
C LYS A 100 3.19 -5.53 11.29
N ASN A 101 3.40 -5.16 12.56
CA ASN A 101 4.68 -4.60 12.99
C ASN A 101 5.81 -5.65 13.04
N ALA A 102 5.47 -6.93 13.27
CA ALA A 102 6.45 -8.01 13.26
C ALA A 102 6.86 -8.36 11.82
N LEU A 103 5.91 -8.37 10.89
CA LEU A 103 6.18 -8.52 9.46
C LEU A 103 6.99 -7.35 8.90
N ILE A 104 6.68 -6.10 9.28
CA ILE A 104 7.48 -4.92 8.90
C ILE A 104 8.92 -5.03 9.43
N GLY A 105 9.10 -5.43 10.69
CA GLY A 105 10.43 -5.68 11.26
C GLY A 105 11.20 -6.74 10.46
N LEU A 106 10.58 -7.90 10.22
CA LEU A 106 11.21 -9.01 9.52
C LEU A 106 11.59 -8.66 8.07
N GLY A 107 10.69 -7.98 7.34
CA GLY A 107 10.96 -7.49 5.99
C GLY A 107 12.06 -6.43 5.94
N ASN A 108 12.19 -5.59 6.98
CA ASN A 108 13.27 -4.61 7.08
C ASN A 108 14.63 -5.27 7.34
N ILE A 109 14.69 -6.32 8.18
CA ILE A 109 15.93 -7.08 8.41
C ILE A 109 16.36 -7.78 7.12
N TYR A 110 15.44 -8.46 6.43
CA TYR A 110 15.75 -9.08 5.12
C TYR A 110 16.20 -8.06 4.08
N TYR A 111 15.65 -6.84 4.06
CA TYR A 111 16.13 -5.76 3.20
C TYR A 111 17.57 -5.32 3.56
N ALA A 112 17.85 -5.14 4.85
CA ALA A 112 19.19 -4.75 5.34
C ALA A 112 20.25 -5.83 5.04
N ASN A 113 19.89 -7.12 5.18
CA ASN A 113 20.72 -8.26 4.82
C ASN A 113 20.90 -8.44 3.30
N LYS A 114 20.25 -7.63 2.45
CA LYS A 114 20.15 -7.79 0.99
C LYS A 114 19.47 -9.09 0.54
N GLU A 115 18.70 -9.73 1.44
CA GLU A 115 17.85 -10.90 1.17
C GLU A 115 16.54 -10.47 0.49
N TYR A 116 16.66 -9.67 -0.57
CA TYR A 116 15.56 -8.89 -1.13
C TYR A 116 14.35 -9.73 -1.54
N LYS A 117 14.55 -10.97 -2.01
CA LYS A 117 13.45 -11.90 -2.33
C LYS A 117 12.54 -12.15 -1.11
N LYS A 118 13.12 -12.44 0.06
CA LYS A 118 12.36 -12.64 1.31
C LYS A 118 11.68 -11.34 1.75
N ALA A 119 12.34 -10.20 1.57
CA ALA A 119 11.75 -8.90 1.85
C ALA A 119 10.54 -8.60 0.93
N VAL A 120 10.63 -8.90 -0.37
CA VAL A 120 9.52 -8.82 -1.35
C VAL A 120 8.37 -9.73 -0.92
N GLU A 121 8.63 -11.00 -0.58
CA GLU A 121 7.58 -11.94 -0.15
C GLU A 121 6.82 -11.43 1.09
N ILE A 122 7.54 -10.93 2.10
CA ILE A 122 6.95 -10.35 3.32
C ILE A 122 6.17 -9.06 3.03
N TYR A 123 6.69 -8.16 2.19
CA TYR A 123 6.00 -6.91 1.87
C TYR A 123 4.83 -7.08 0.89
N THR A 124 4.88 -8.04 -0.04
CA THR A 124 3.72 -8.48 -0.85
C THR A 124 2.60 -8.97 0.05
N ARG A 125 2.92 -9.79 1.07
CA ARG A 125 1.93 -10.24 2.07
C ARG A 125 1.33 -9.07 2.83
N LEU A 126 2.15 -8.10 3.26
CA LEU A 126 1.66 -6.87 3.90
C LEU A 126 0.76 -6.02 2.99
N LEU A 127 1.02 -5.97 1.67
CA LEU A 127 0.18 -5.25 0.71
C LEU A 127 -1.13 -5.97 0.36
N LYS A 128 -1.21 -7.30 0.52
CA LYS A 128 -2.49 -8.02 0.42
C LYS A 128 -3.45 -7.62 1.54
N GLU A 129 -2.95 -7.50 2.78
CA GLU A 129 -3.73 -7.12 3.97
C GLU A 129 -3.97 -5.61 4.08
N TYR A 130 -3.00 -4.79 3.67
CA TYR A 130 -3.00 -3.33 3.85
C TYR A 130 -2.66 -2.59 2.55
N PRO A 131 -3.41 -2.82 1.44
CA PRO A 131 -3.09 -2.24 0.13
C PRO A 131 -2.95 -0.73 0.19
N SER A 132 -3.90 -0.05 0.83
CA SER A 132 -3.96 1.41 0.95
C SER A 132 -2.92 2.03 1.89
N ASN A 133 -1.94 1.29 2.40
CA ASN A 133 -0.97 1.80 3.36
C ASN A 133 0.29 2.36 2.66
N PRO A 134 0.50 3.69 2.62
CA PRO A 134 1.58 4.29 1.83
C PRO A 134 2.97 3.97 2.37
N TYR A 135 3.12 3.68 3.67
CA TYR A 135 4.40 3.27 4.26
C TYR A 135 4.81 1.86 3.78
N ILE A 136 3.88 0.90 3.82
CA ILE A 136 4.13 -0.46 3.32
C ILE A 136 4.43 -0.42 1.81
N LEU A 137 3.65 0.36 1.04
CA LEU A 137 3.90 0.52 -0.39
C LEU A 137 5.27 1.16 -0.67
N LYS A 138 5.63 2.25 0.01
CA LYS A 138 6.94 2.91 -0.14
C LYS A 138 8.10 1.94 0.13
N ASN A 139 8.01 1.16 1.21
CA ASN A 139 9.06 0.21 1.57
C ASN A 139 9.15 -0.92 0.52
N PHE A 140 8.03 -1.49 0.09
CA PHE A 140 7.99 -2.46 -1.01
C PHE A 140 8.66 -1.90 -2.28
N LEU A 141 8.26 -0.70 -2.72
CA LEU A 141 8.82 0.00 -3.89
C LEU A 141 10.33 0.27 -3.76
N THR A 142 10.82 0.46 -2.53
CA THR A 142 12.25 0.63 -2.23
C THR A 142 12.98 -0.70 -2.39
N ILE A 143 12.47 -1.78 -1.79
CA ILE A 143 13.04 -3.14 -1.86
C ILE A 143 13.17 -3.60 -3.32
N ILE A 144 12.11 -3.49 -4.11
CA ILE A 144 12.13 -3.95 -5.51
C ILE A 144 13.14 -3.20 -6.37
N SER A 145 13.39 -1.92 -6.07
CA SER A 145 14.31 -1.08 -6.83
C SER A 145 15.78 -1.48 -6.67
N GLN A 146 16.09 -2.31 -5.68
CA GLN A 146 17.43 -2.81 -5.37
C GLN A 146 17.66 -4.27 -5.82
N TYR A 147 16.62 -4.96 -6.34
CA TYR A 147 16.68 -6.40 -6.61
C TYR A 147 16.43 -6.74 -8.08
N ASP A 148 15.18 -6.68 -8.51
CA ASP A 148 14.73 -7.11 -9.83
C ASP A 148 13.40 -6.39 -10.16
N PRO A 149 13.39 -5.46 -11.13
CA PRO A 149 12.17 -4.79 -11.59
C PRO A 149 11.11 -5.73 -12.20
N ASP A 150 11.48 -6.92 -12.65
CA ASP A 150 10.58 -7.83 -13.38
C ASP A 150 9.84 -8.79 -12.44
N LEU A 151 10.52 -9.34 -11.43
CA LEU A 151 9.86 -10.01 -10.31
C LEU A 151 8.89 -9.04 -9.59
N ALA A 152 9.31 -7.79 -9.44
CA ALA A 152 8.50 -6.74 -8.82
C ALA A 152 7.22 -6.44 -9.60
N LEU A 153 7.32 -6.36 -10.92
CA LEU A 153 6.18 -6.20 -11.80
C LEU A 153 5.21 -7.39 -11.66
N SER A 154 5.72 -8.63 -11.61
CA SER A 154 4.92 -9.82 -11.32
C SER A 154 4.12 -9.69 -10.02
N GLU A 155 4.76 -9.32 -8.91
CA GLU A 155 4.04 -9.22 -7.62
C GLU A 155 3.08 -8.01 -7.56
N MET A 156 3.40 -6.90 -8.22
CA MET A 156 2.49 -5.75 -8.29
C MET A 156 1.26 -6.01 -9.17
N LEU A 157 1.39 -6.79 -10.24
CA LEU A 157 0.24 -7.24 -11.04
C LEU A 157 -0.66 -8.17 -10.23
N LYS A 158 -0.11 -9.16 -9.52
CA LYS A 158 -0.86 -10.03 -8.60
C LYS A 158 -1.56 -9.25 -7.48
N LEU A 159 -0.95 -8.17 -6.99
CA LEU A 159 -1.57 -7.26 -6.01
C LEU A 159 -2.70 -6.43 -6.64
N HIS A 160 -2.53 -5.99 -7.89
CA HIS A 160 -3.54 -5.24 -8.64
C HIS A 160 -4.77 -6.11 -8.96
N ASP A 161 -4.60 -7.39 -9.32
CA ASP A 161 -5.73 -8.30 -9.55
C ASP A 161 -6.66 -8.43 -8.34
N ILE A 162 -6.10 -8.37 -7.13
CA ILE A 162 -6.83 -8.37 -5.86
C ILE A 162 -7.40 -6.97 -5.56
N HIS A 163 -6.61 -5.92 -5.77
CA HIS A 163 -6.89 -4.55 -5.33
C HIS A 163 -6.95 -3.57 -6.52
N LYS A 164 -7.88 -3.85 -7.45
CA LYS A 164 -7.94 -3.20 -8.78
C LYS A 164 -8.01 -1.67 -8.75
N ASN A 165 -8.75 -1.09 -7.80
CA ASN A 165 -9.05 0.33 -7.74
C ASN A 165 -8.18 1.11 -6.74
N TYR A 166 -6.86 0.88 -6.73
CA TYR A 166 -5.92 1.58 -5.84
C TYR A 166 -4.91 2.44 -6.61
N ALA A 167 -5.17 3.75 -6.68
CA ALA A 167 -4.44 4.70 -7.54
C ALA A 167 -2.91 4.72 -7.35
N PRO A 168 -2.35 4.69 -6.12
CA PRO A 168 -0.90 4.59 -5.93
C PRO A 168 -0.27 3.31 -6.49
N LEU A 169 -0.95 2.16 -6.46
CA LEU A 169 -0.43 0.93 -7.06
C LEU A 169 -0.42 1.02 -8.58
N LEU A 170 -1.51 1.51 -9.17
CA LEU A 170 -1.65 1.78 -10.60
C LEU A 170 -0.59 2.78 -11.10
N ALA A 171 -0.39 3.90 -10.40
CA ALA A 171 0.62 4.89 -10.75
C ALA A 171 2.05 4.30 -10.72
N ASN A 172 2.35 3.42 -9.76
CA ASN A 172 3.66 2.77 -9.70
C ASN A 172 3.83 1.66 -10.75
N LEU A 173 2.77 0.92 -11.12
CA LEU A 173 2.79 0.06 -12.31
C LEU A 173 3.11 0.88 -13.56
N GLY A 174 2.45 2.02 -13.75
CA GLY A 174 2.73 2.94 -14.86
C GLY A 174 4.19 3.45 -14.89
N LEU A 175 4.76 3.76 -13.72
CA LEU A 175 6.18 4.14 -13.60
C LEU A 175 7.15 2.98 -13.89
N ILE A 176 6.80 1.73 -13.55
CA ILE A 176 7.62 0.56 -13.88
C ILE A 176 7.59 0.30 -15.40
N TYR A 177 6.41 0.33 -16.03
CA TYR A 177 6.32 0.20 -17.49
C TYR A 177 7.02 1.36 -18.22
N MET A 178 6.95 2.59 -17.71
CA MET A 178 7.75 3.72 -18.22
C MET A 178 9.27 3.47 -18.11
N LYS A 179 9.76 2.86 -17.02
CA LYS A 179 11.17 2.45 -16.88
C LYS A 179 11.58 1.33 -17.83
N LYS A 180 10.63 0.46 -18.22
CA LYS A 180 10.81 -0.60 -19.23
C LYS A 180 10.56 -0.12 -20.68
N GLU A 181 10.38 1.19 -20.87
CA GLU A 181 10.03 1.84 -22.14
C GLU A 181 8.73 1.36 -22.82
N ASP A 182 7.92 0.56 -22.13
CA ASP A 182 6.53 0.25 -22.50
C ASP A 182 5.64 1.45 -22.12
N TYR A 183 5.84 2.55 -22.84
CA TYR A 183 5.10 3.79 -22.61
C TYR A 183 3.59 3.64 -22.89
N VAL A 184 3.17 2.59 -23.63
CA VAL A 184 1.76 2.29 -23.90
C VAL A 184 1.06 1.78 -22.64
N LYS A 185 1.57 0.72 -21.99
CA LYS A 185 1.05 0.30 -20.68
C LYS A 185 1.30 1.34 -19.59
N GLY A 186 2.41 2.08 -19.69
CA GLY A 186 2.67 3.25 -18.86
C GLY A 186 1.52 4.25 -18.90
N LYS A 187 1.03 4.59 -20.10
CA LYS A 187 -0.10 5.50 -20.33
C LYS A 187 -1.39 4.92 -19.77
N GLU A 188 -1.68 3.64 -20.01
CA GLU A 188 -2.87 2.94 -19.53
C GLU A 188 -2.98 3.01 -18.01
N TYR A 189 -2.02 2.43 -17.28
CA TYR A 189 -2.04 2.40 -15.81
C TYR A 189 -2.04 3.79 -15.16
N MET A 190 -1.30 4.76 -15.73
CA MET A 190 -1.29 6.13 -15.22
C MET A 190 -2.61 6.87 -15.49
N THR A 191 -3.28 6.60 -16.60
CA THR A 191 -4.61 7.15 -16.90
C THR A 191 -5.65 6.61 -15.91
N THR A 192 -5.62 5.30 -15.62
CA THR A 192 -6.49 4.71 -14.59
C THR A 192 -6.19 5.30 -13.20
N ALA A 193 -4.92 5.52 -12.85
CA ALA A 193 -4.55 6.18 -11.60
C ALA A 193 -5.13 7.62 -11.49
N ILE A 194 -5.07 8.42 -12.56
CA ILE A 194 -5.66 9.77 -12.61
C ILE A 194 -7.19 9.71 -12.51
N SER A 195 -7.87 8.70 -13.08
CA SER A 195 -9.33 8.56 -12.95
C SER A 195 -9.80 8.25 -11.52
N LEU A 196 -8.89 7.86 -10.62
CA LEU A 196 -9.17 7.58 -9.21
C LEU A 196 -8.66 8.66 -8.25
N ASP A 197 -7.72 9.51 -8.70
CA ASP A 197 -7.20 10.68 -7.98
C ASP A 197 -6.78 11.77 -8.99
N GLU A 198 -7.78 12.49 -9.50
CA GLU A 198 -7.61 13.49 -10.56
C GLU A 198 -6.81 14.72 -10.13
N ASN A 199 -6.70 14.94 -8.81
CA ASN A 199 -6.01 16.06 -8.19
C ASN A 199 -4.56 15.71 -7.85
N ASN A 200 -4.11 14.47 -8.13
CA ASN A 200 -2.73 14.08 -7.95
C ASN A 200 -1.81 14.77 -8.96
N ILE A 201 -1.04 15.73 -8.47
CA ILE A 201 -0.10 16.49 -9.30
C ILE A 201 1.06 15.62 -9.84
N PHE A 202 1.46 14.58 -9.09
CA PHE A 202 2.49 13.64 -9.54
C PHE A 202 1.98 12.74 -10.66
N TYR A 203 0.74 12.23 -10.57
CA TYR A 203 0.18 11.41 -11.65
C TYR A 203 0.00 12.26 -12.92
N THR A 204 -0.48 13.51 -12.77
CA THR A 204 -0.59 14.49 -13.86
C THR A 204 0.75 14.74 -14.55
N TYR A 205 1.83 14.95 -13.79
CA TYR A 205 3.19 15.09 -14.35
C TYR A 205 3.68 13.82 -15.04
N ASN A 206 3.52 12.66 -14.39
CA ASN A 206 3.99 11.39 -14.93
C ASN A 206 3.28 11.03 -16.24
N LEU A 207 1.96 11.23 -16.34
CA LEU A 207 1.23 11.03 -17.60
C LEU A 207 1.71 12.00 -18.69
N ALA A 208 1.96 13.27 -18.37
CA ALA A 208 2.49 14.23 -19.34
C ALA A 208 3.85 13.78 -19.91
N VAL A 209 4.75 13.28 -19.06
CA VAL A 209 6.06 12.73 -19.47
C VAL A 209 5.91 11.45 -20.31
N ILE A 210 4.97 10.57 -19.97
CA ILE A 210 4.70 9.34 -20.73
C ILE A 210 4.11 9.67 -22.12
N LEU A 211 3.20 10.64 -22.21
CA LEU A 211 2.65 11.12 -23.48
C LEU A 211 3.73 11.78 -24.35
N ASP A 212 4.63 12.55 -23.75
CA ASP A 212 5.76 13.18 -24.43
C ASP A 212 6.75 12.12 -24.98
N LYS A 213 6.99 11.05 -24.22
CA LYS A 213 7.76 9.86 -24.65
C LYS A 213 7.07 9.08 -25.79
N LEU A 214 5.74 9.01 -25.81
CA LEU A 214 4.95 8.46 -26.93
C LEU A 214 4.91 9.38 -28.16
N SER A 215 5.54 10.56 -28.12
CA SER A 215 5.38 11.62 -29.13
C SER A 215 3.94 12.13 -29.30
N ASP A 216 3.06 11.87 -28.32
CA ASP A 216 1.71 12.42 -28.22
C ASP A 216 1.77 13.86 -27.68
N PHE A 217 2.51 14.72 -28.40
CA PHE A 217 2.85 16.08 -27.96
C PHE A 217 1.61 16.96 -27.74
N LYS A 218 0.50 16.66 -28.43
CA LYS A 218 -0.80 17.32 -28.25
C LYS A 218 -1.34 17.07 -26.85
N ASN A 219 -1.47 15.81 -26.45
CA ASN A 219 -1.99 15.48 -25.11
C ASN A 219 -0.95 15.79 -24.03
N ALA A 220 0.35 15.57 -24.28
CA ALA A 220 1.42 15.95 -23.36
C ALA A 220 1.36 17.45 -23.02
N THR A 221 1.15 18.32 -24.02
CA THR A 221 0.98 19.77 -23.82
C THR A 221 -0.21 20.09 -22.92
N ILE A 222 -1.35 19.41 -23.10
CA ILE A 222 -2.54 19.60 -22.25
C ILE A 222 -2.24 19.22 -20.79
N PHE A 223 -1.62 18.07 -20.54
CA PHE A 223 -1.30 17.65 -19.17
C PHE A 223 -0.17 18.47 -18.53
N TYR A 224 0.83 18.93 -19.30
CA TYR A 224 1.84 19.87 -18.81
C TYR A 224 1.24 21.25 -18.45
N LEU A 225 0.24 21.73 -19.20
CA LEU A 225 -0.47 22.96 -18.84
C LEU A 225 -1.38 22.77 -17.62
N LYS A 226 -2.09 21.63 -17.49
CA LYS A 226 -2.83 21.27 -16.27
C LYS A 226 -1.89 21.27 -15.06
N LEU A 227 -0.72 20.61 -15.18
CA LEU A 227 0.32 20.57 -14.14
C LEU A 227 0.76 21.97 -13.68
N LEU A 228 1.04 22.89 -14.61
CA LEU A 228 1.44 24.25 -14.26
C LEU A 228 0.32 25.02 -13.53
N ASN A 229 -0.95 24.82 -13.92
CA ASN A 229 -2.10 25.42 -13.23
C ASN A 229 -2.41 24.77 -11.87
N MET A 230 -2.03 23.50 -11.65
CA MET A 230 -2.07 22.87 -10.33
C MET A 230 -0.89 23.32 -9.44
N ALA A 231 0.24 23.69 -10.04
CA ALA A 231 1.41 24.16 -9.31
C ALA A 231 1.27 25.60 -8.80
N THR A 232 0.52 26.47 -9.46
CA THR A 232 0.27 27.85 -8.99
C THR A 232 -0.58 27.91 -7.72
N THR A 233 -1.36 26.87 -7.41
CA THR A 233 -2.20 26.80 -6.20
C THR A 233 -1.52 26.08 -5.02
N LEU A 234 -0.34 25.48 -5.23
CA LEU A 234 0.35 24.62 -4.26
C LEU A 234 1.80 25.09 -4.04
N LYS A 235 2.09 25.69 -2.88
CA LYS A 235 3.36 26.40 -2.60
C LYS A 235 4.64 25.58 -2.81
N ASP A 236 4.62 24.27 -2.54
CA ASP A 236 5.85 23.46 -2.37
C ASP A 236 6.06 22.41 -3.48
N VAL A 237 5.51 22.65 -4.68
CA VAL A 237 5.58 21.71 -5.82
C VAL A 237 6.92 21.74 -6.54
N SER A 238 7.54 22.92 -6.65
CA SER A 238 8.77 23.16 -7.42
C SER A 238 9.98 22.38 -6.92
N GLU A 239 10.01 22.01 -5.64
CA GLU A 239 11.05 21.17 -5.04
C GLU A 239 11.00 19.70 -5.53
N LYS A 240 9.79 19.23 -5.89
CA LYS A 240 9.50 17.81 -6.14
C LYS A 240 9.20 17.51 -7.61
N ILE A 241 8.82 18.53 -8.38
CA ILE A 241 8.59 18.44 -9.82
C ILE A 241 9.41 19.56 -10.50
N PRO A 242 10.28 19.27 -11.48
CA PRO A 242 11.15 20.25 -12.11
C PRO A 242 10.39 21.12 -13.12
N LEU A 243 9.54 22.04 -12.63
CA LEU A 243 8.63 22.87 -13.45
C LEU A 243 9.37 23.69 -14.51
N TYR A 244 10.63 24.08 -14.28
CA TYR A 244 11.45 24.76 -15.28
C TYR A 244 11.72 23.88 -16.52
N LYS A 245 11.88 22.56 -16.35
CA LYS A 245 12.03 21.60 -17.46
C LYS A 245 10.71 21.46 -18.23
N VAL A 246 9.58 21.45 -17.53
CA VAL A 246 8.24 21.45 -18.15
C VAL A 246 8.05 22.69 -19.03
N THR A 247 8.33 23.88 -18.50
CA THR A 247 8.23 25.15 -19.25
C THR A 247 9.19 25.19 -20.44
N ALA A 248 10.41 24.67 -20.31
CA ALA A 248 11.36 24.55 -21.42
C ALA A 248 10.86 23.57 -22.49
N ARG A 249 10.30 22.42 -22.10
CA ARG A 249 9.76 21.41 -23.02
C ARG A 249 8.52 21.91 -23.76
N LEU A 250 7.63 22.64 -23.10
CA LEU A 250 6.50 23.32 -23.75
C LEU A 250 6.95 24.33 -24.81
N LYS A 251 7.99 25.13 -24.54
CA LYS A 251 8.59 26.04 -25.54
C LYS A 251 9.15 25.26 -26.73
N PHE A 252 9.89 24.17 -26.48
CA PHE A 252 10.42 23.30 -27.53
C PHE A 252 9.31 22.72 -28.41
N ILE A 253 8.26 22.14 -27.82
CA ILE A 253 7.13 21.55 -28.55
C ILE A 253 6.45 22.62 -29.42
N LYS A 254 6.20 23.82 -28.88
CA LYS A 254 5.58 24.91 -29.63
C LYS A 254 6.40 25.29 -30.87
N LEU A 255 7.70 25.51 -30.73
CA LEU A 255 8.59 25.89 -31.84
C LEU A 255 8.63 24.85 -32.97
N HIS A 256 8.57 23.56 -32.65
CA HIS A 256 8.62 22.49 -33.64
C HIS A 256 7.24 22.10 -34.19
N SER A 257 6.15 22.54 -33.55
CA SER A 257 4.78 22.41 -34.08
C SER A 257 4.42 23.49 -35.11
N THR A 258 5.09 24.65 -35.08
CA THR A 258 4.88 25.75 -36.03
C THR A 258 5.66 25.61 -37.34
N HIS A 259 6.57 24.63 -37.42
CA HIS A 259 7.32 24.30 -38.63
C HIS A 259 7.01 22.85 -39.03
N PRO A 260 5.93 22.59 -39.79
CA PRO A 260 5.76 21.29 -40.42
C PRO A 260 6.99 21.00 -41.29
N LYS A 261 7.50 19.77 -41.24
CA LYS A 261 8.62 19.35 -42.08
C LYS A 261 8.22 19.55 -43.55
N ILE A 262 8.94 20.43 -44.24
CA ILE A 262 8.92 20.47 -45.70
C ILE A 262 9.56 19.16 -46.15
N SER A 263 8.77 18.35 -46.86
CA SER A 263 9.14 17.05 -47.42
C SER A 263 9.79 17.19 -48.78
#